data_AF-A0A357FYJ5-F1
#
_entry.id   AF-A0A357FYJ5-F1
#
_cell.length_a   1.000
_cell.length_b   1.000
_cell.length_c   1.000
_cell.angle_alpha   90.00
_cell.angle_beta   90.00
_cell.angle_gamma   90.00
#
_symmetry.space_group_name_H-M   'P 1'
#
loop_
_entity.id
_entity.type
_entity.pdbx_description
1 polymer ?
#
loop_
_entity_poly.entity_id
_entity_poly.type
_entity_poly.pdbx_seq_one_letter_code
_entity_poly.pdbx_strand_id
1 'polypeptide(L)'
;MDWRRVLREQSKFKLFIAFSIVITLLFTLLFRPQDKEYMAEVEEELKVARLVCEQSTDWVLENVDRLKLDNNMLETMTGDGNKIKFKHVKYPRAVLLHDGFGHPNAQVEFYCTFRDPRTSDGEIFYFDYRTRSWIDKTISRR
;
A
#
# COMPACT_ATOMS: atom_id res chain seq x y z
N MET A 1 51.03 -41.21 11.25
CA MET A 1 49.97 -40.38 10.66
C MET A 1 48.71 -40.56 11.50
N ASP A 2 48.27 -39.52 12.21
CA ASP A 2 47.14 -39.63 13.14
C ASP A 2 45.82 -39.36 12.40
N TRP A 3 45.29 -40.44 11.81
CA TRP A 3 44.08 -40.43 10.99
C TRP A 3 42.84 -39.92 11.72
N ARG A 4 42.79 -40.01 13.06
CA ARG A 4 41.67 -39.50 13.87
C ARG A 4 41.61 -37.97 13.87
N ARG A 5 42.77 -37.31 13.77
CA ARG A 5 42.86 -35.84 13.72
C ARG A 5 42.38 -35.31 12.36
N VAL A 6 42.82 -35.96 11.27
CA VAL A 6 42.44 -35.63 9.89
C VAL A 6 40.94 -35.81 9.64
N LEU A 7 40.35 -36.91 10.13
CA LEU A 7 38.91 -37.16 10.00
C LEU A 7 38.05 -36.13 10.77
N ARG A 8 38.54 -35.70 11.95
CA ARG A 8 37.85 -34.69 12.77
C ARG A 8 37.92 -33.29 12.16
N GLU A 9 39.03 -32.95 11.49
CA GLU A 9 39.18 -31.70 10.74
C GLU A 9 38.31 -31.68 9.48
N GLN A 10 38.24 -32.79 8.73
CA GLN A 10 37.33 -32.88 7.57
C GLN A 10 35.84 -32.78 7.98
N SER A 11 35.46 -33.33 9.13
CA SER A 11 34.11 -33.18 9.66
C SER A 11 33.77 -31.73 10.01
N LYS A 12 34.69 -31.00 10.65
CA LYS A 12 34.50 -29.57 10.99
C LYS A 12 34.44 -28.70 9.73
N PHE A 13 35.26 -28.99 8.72
CA PHE A 13 35.27 -28.28 7.46
C PHE A 13 33.95 -28.44 6.68
N LYS A 14 33.39 -29.66 6.63
CA LYS A 14 32.07 -29.92 6.03
C LYS A 14 30.94 -29.18 6.75
N LEU A 15 31.01 -29.11 8.08
CA LEU A 15 30.02 -28.42 8.90
C LEU A 15 30.08 -26.90 8.71
N PHE A 16 31.29 -26.34 8.57
CA PHE A 16 31.51 -24.93 8.26
C PHE A 16 30.96 -24.55 6.88
N ILE A 17 31.22 -25.37 5.85
CA ILE A 17 30.68 -25.14 4.50
C ILE A 17 29.15 -25.24 4.50
N ALA A 18 28.58 -26.23 5.17
CA ALA A 18 27.12 -26.35 5.29
C ALA A 18 26.52 -25.11 5.95
N PHE A 19 27.16 -24.60 7.00
CA PHE A 19 26.73 -23.38 7.69
C PHE A 19 26.86 -22.13 6.81
N SER A 20 27.95 -21.98 6.05
CA SER A 20 28.12 -20.84 5.14
C SER A 20 27.07 -20.84 4.02
N ILE A 21 26.76 -22.02 3.46
CA ILE A 21 25.71 -22.15 2.43
C ILE A 21 24.35 -21.74 3.00
N VAL A 22 24.01 -22.20 4.22
CA VAL A 22 22.76 -21.83 4.89
C VAL A 22 22.69 -20.32 5.16
N ILE A 23 23.78 -19.70 5.60
CA ILE A 23 23.85 -18.25 5.80
C ILE A 23 23.66 -17.50 4.48
N THR A 24 24.32 -17.91 3.40
CA THR A 24 24.17 -17.27 2.08
C THR A 24 22.75 -17.42 1.54
N LEU A 25 22.12 -18.59 1.75
CA LEU A 25 20.71 -18.82 1.40
C LEU A 25 19.77 -17.93 2.22
N LEU A 26 19.99 -17.82 3.53
CA LEU A 26 19.23 -16.91 4.40
C LEU A 26 19.42 -15.44 3.99
N PHE A 27 20.66 -15.04 3.67
CA PHE A 27 20.96 -13.68 3.24
C PHE A 27 20.28 -13.34 1.91
N THR A 28 20.30 -14.25 0.94
CA THR A 28 19.63 -14.05 -0.36
C THR A 28 18.11 -14.11 -0.28
N LEU A 29 17.55 -14.84 0.69
CA LEU A 29 16.11 -14.82 0.98
C LEU A 29 15.66 -13.55 1.71
N LEU A 30 16.48 -13.02 2.63
CA LEU A 30 16.13 -11.85 3.45
C LEU A 30 16.51 -10.50 2.78
N PHE A 31 17.48 -10.47 1.88
CA PHE A 31 17.98 -9.24 1.23
C PHE A 31 17.80 -9.28 -0.29
N ARG A 32 16.58 -9.58 -0.77
CA ARG A 32 16.30 -9.48 -2.20
C ARG A 32 16.27 -8.00 -2.62
N PRO A 33 17.07 -7.59 -3.63
CA PRO A 33 17.06 -6.20 -4.13
C PRO A 33 15.70 -5.81 -4.73
N GLN A 34 14.93 -6.78 -5.19
CA GLN A 34 13.57 -6.61 -5.72
C GLN A 34 12.61 -6.01 -4.69
N ASP A 35 12.81 -6.30 -3.39
CA ASP A 35 11.98 -5.72 -2.33
C ASP A 35 12.25 -4.22 -2.18
N LYS A 36 13.50 -3.76 -2.34
CA LYS A 36 13.84 -2.32 -2.22
C LYS A 36 13.28 -1.51 -3.37
N GLU A 37 13.44 -1.99 -4.60
CA GLU A 37 12.89 -1.34 -5.79
C GLU A 37 11.37 -1.30 -5.75
N TYR A 38 10.73 -2.41 -5.36
CA TYR A 38 9.29 -2.47 -5.13
C TYR A 38 8.83 -1.44 -4.09
N MET A 39 9.49 -1.36 -2.92
CA MET A 39 9.11 -0.40 -1.88
C MET A 39 9.21 1.05 -2.36
N ALA A 40 10.23 1.39 -3.14
CA ALA A 40 10.42 2.72 -3.69
C ALA A 40 9.36 3.06 -4.76
N GLU A 41 9.06 2.14 -5.68
CA GLU A 41 7.99 2.31 -6.67
C GLU A 41 6.63 2.52 -6.00
N VAL A 42 6.31 1.70 -4.99
CA VAL A 42 5.06 1.84 -4.25
C VAL A 42 5.00 3.18 -3.52
N GLU A 43 6.09 3.65 -2.92
CA GLU A 43 6.10 4.94 -2.24
C GLU A 43 5.76 6.11 -3.17
N GLU A 44 6.32 6.13 -4.38
CA GLU A 44 6.00 7.12 -5.39
C GLU A 44 4.54 7.02 -5.85
N GLU A 45 4.03 5.80 -6.05
CA GLU A 45 2.62 5.58 -6.36
C GLU A 45 1.69 6.07 -5.25
N LEU A 46 2.04 5.87 -3.98
CA LEU A 46 1.26 6.37 -2.84
C LEU A 46 1.25 7.90 -2.79
N LYS A 47 2.38 8.57 -3.09
CA LYS A 47 2.44 10.04 -3.18
C LYS A 47 1.50 10.56 -4.28
N VAL A 48 1.53 9.94 -5.45
CA VAL A 48 0.66 10.32 -6.57
C VAL A 48 -0.81 10.05 -6.23
N ALA A 49 -1.12 8.93 -5.58
CA ALA A 49 -2.47 8.62 -5.11
C ALA A 49 -3.01 9.68 -4.13
N ARG A 50 -2.16 10.18 -3.22
CA ARG A 50 -2.51 11.29 -2.31
C ARG A 50 -2.84 12.57 -3.08
N LEU A 51 -1.99 12.93 -4.03
CA LEU A 51 -2.21 14.12 -4.87
C LEU A 51 -3.51 14.01 -5.68
N VAL A 52 -3.84 12.83 -6.21
CA VAL A 52 -5.11 12.59 -6.91
C VAL A 52 -6.29 12.86 -5.97
N CYS A 53 -6.26 12.35 -4.74
CA CYS A 53 -7.30 12.63 -3.76
C CYS A 53 -7.46 14.14 -3.50
N GLU A 54 -6.37 14.85 -3.24
CA GLU A 54 -6.41 16.28 -2.95
C GLU A 54 -6.93 17.11 -4.15
N GLN A 55 -6.41 16.85 -5.35
CA GLN A 55 -6.77 17.57 -6.57
C GLN A 55 -8.18 17.24 -7.08
N SER A 56 -8.67 16.04 -6.79
CA SER A 56 -10.01 15.61 -7.20
C SER A 56 -11.15 16.31 -6.44
N THR A 57 -10.84 17.05 -5.37
CA THR A 57 -11.83 17.60 -4.43
C THR A 57 -12.94 18.39 -5.12
N ASP A 58 -12.59 19.40 -5.91
CA ASP A 58 -13.59 20.29 -6.51
C ASP A 58 -14.45 19.53 -7.53
N TRP A 59 -13.83 18.69 -8.37
CA TRP A 59 -14.55 17.85 -9.34
C TRP A 59 -15.52 16.86 -8.66
N VAL A 60 -15.09 16.22 -7.57
CA VAL A 60 -15.90 15.27 -6.79
C VAL A 60 -17.11 15.98 -6.17
N LEU A 61 -16.91 17.14 -5.55
CA LEU A 61 -17.98 17.91 -4.92
C LEU A 61 -19.00 18.45 -5.94
N GLU A 62 -18.57 18.76 -7.15
CA GLU A 62 -19.46 19.17 -8.26
C GLU A 62 -20.25 18.00 -8.87
N ASN A 63 -19.73 16.76 -8.78
CA ASN A 63 -20.29 15.58 -9.46
C ASN A 63 -20.85 14.51 -8.50
N VAL A 64 -21.21 14.91 -7.27
CA VAL A 64 -21.67 14.02 -6.19
C VAL A 64 -22.72 12.99 -6.62
N ASP A 65 -23.72 13.39 -7.41
CA ASP A 65 -24.80 12.47 -7.81
C ASP A 65 -24.35 11.36 -8.76
N ARG A 66 -23.27 11.58 -9.52
CA ARG A 66 -22.69 10.58 -10.42
C ARG A 66 -21.92 9.49 -9.66
N LEU A 67 -21.38 9.83 -8.49
CA LEU A 67 -20.59 8.92 -7.66
C LEU A 67 -21.42 7.84 -6.96
N LYS A 68 -22.73 8.10 -6.74
CA LYS A 68 -23.68 7.14 -6.14
C LYS A 68 -23.95 5.92 -7.01
N LEU A 69 -23.72 6.00 -8.32
CA LEU A 69 -24.05 4.98 -9.31
C LEU A 69 -22.87 4.05 -9.65
N ASP A 70 -21.98 3.80 -8.69
CA ASP A 70 -20.77 2.95 -8.85
C ASP A 70 -19.65 3.56 -9.73
N ASN A 71 -19.83 4.78 -10.25
CA ASN A 71 -18.78 5.55 -10.94
C ASN A 71 -17.89 6.32 -9.94
N ASN A 72 -17.32 5.61 -8.97
CA ASN A 72 -16.47 6.16 -7.91
C ASN A 72 -14.98 6.20 -8.26
N MET A 73 -14.60 5.74 -9.45
CA MET A 73 -13.21 5.64 -9.87
C MET A 73 -12.69 6.99 -10.37
N LEU A 74 -11.68 7.54 -9.71
CA LEU A 74 -10.97 8.76 -10.15
C LEU A 74 -10.01 8.50 -11.32
N GLU A 75 -10.16 7.35 -11.99
CA GLU A 75 -9.31 6.89 -13.10
C GLU A 75 -9.33 7.81 -14.33
N THR A 76 -10.35 8.66 -14.45
CA THR A 76 -10.48 9.65 -15.52
C THR A 76 -9.65 10.90 -15.27
N MET A 77 -9.06 11.07 -14.08
CA MET A 77 -8.18 12.20 -13.80
C MET A 77 -6.83 11.99 -14.49
N THR A 78 -6.48 12.95 -15.35
CA THR A 78 -5.21 12.99 -16.07
C THR A 78 -4.25 13.96 -15.37
N GLY A 79 -3.08 13.48 -14.99
CA GLY A 79 -1.94 14.34 -14.63
C GLY A 79 -1.15 14.67 -15.89
N ASP A 80 -0.87 15.94 -16.14
CA ASP A 80 -0.10 16.41 -17.31
C ASP A 80 -0.60 15.87 -18.68
N GLY A 81 -1.91 15.65 -18.80
CA GLY A 81 -2.54 15.12 -20.02
C GLY A 81 -2.40 13.62 -20.25
N ASN A 82 -1.71 12.88 -19.36
CA ASN A 82 -1.58 11.43 -19.41
C ASN A 82 -2.39 10.74 -18.31
N LYS A 83 -2.96 9.57 -18.60
CA LYS A 83 -3.59 8.72 -17.56
C LYS A 83 -2.48 8.22 -16.63
N ILE A 84 -2.55 8.60 -15.35
CA ILE A 84 -1.60 8.22 -14.31
C ILE A 84 -1.70 6.72 -14.09
N LYS A 85 -0.77 5.88 -14.56
CA LYS A 85 -0.85 4.42 -14.39
C LYS A 85 -0.23 3.98 -13.07
N PHE A 86 -1.01 3.33 -12.22
CA PHE A 86 -0.50 2.63 -11.03
C PHE A 86 -0.23 1.16 -11.36
N LYS A 87 0.95 0.65 -11.03
CA LYS A 87 1.32 -0.77 -11.20
C LYS A 87 0.93 -1.60 -9.98
N HIS A 88 1.10 -1.04 -8.78
CA HIS A 88 0.96 -1.78 -7.51
C HIS A 88 -0.21 -1.26 -6.66
N VAL A 89 -0.40 0.05 -6.64
CA VAL A 89 -1.49 0.72 -5.91
C VAL A 89 -2.77 0.66 -6.74
N LYS A 90 -3.91 0.31 -6.12
CA LYS A 90 -5.20 0.45 -6.79
C LYS A 90 -5.56 1.94 -6.88
N TYR A 91 -6.15 2.35 -8.01
CA TYR A 91 -6.58 3.74 -8.17
C TYR A 91 -7.45 4.23 -7.00
N PRO A 92 -7.25 5.48 -6.55
CA PRO A 92 -8.10 6.08 -5.56
C PRO A 92 -9.56 6.14 -5.98
N ARG A 93 -10.45 5.97 -5.01
CA ARG A 93 -11.90 5.97 -5.21
C ARG A 93 -12.60 6.94 -4.28
N ALA A 94 -13.59 7.65 -4.80
CA ALA A 94 -14.47 8.49 -4.00
C ALA A 94 -15.62 7.64 -3.43
N VAL A 95 -15.65 7.44 -2.11
CA VAL A 95 -16.68 6.67 -1.42
C VAL A 95 -17.62 7.60 -0.67
N LEU A 96 -18.90 7.25 -0.74
CA LEU A 96 -19.95 7.84 0.06
C LEU A 96 -20.20 6.96 1.28
N LEU A 97 -19.86 7.44 2.47
CA LEU A 97 -20.24 6.78 3.71
C LEU A 97 -21.46 7.50 4.29
N HIS A 98 -22.51 6.72 4.52
CA HIS A 98 -23.63 7.16 5.34
C HIS A 98 -23.37 6.70 6.76
N ASP A 99 -23.03 7.62 7.65
CA ASP A 99 -22.98 7.31 9.07
C ASP A 99 -24.42 7.15 9.59
N GLY A 100 -24.84 5.89 9.72
CA GLY A 100 -26.06 5.48 10.40
C GLY A 100 -27.30 5.36 9.52
N PHE A 101 -27.69 4.12 9.20
CA PHE A 101 -29.08 3.81 8.85
C PHE A 101 -29.97 4.21 10.05
N GLY A 102 -30.73 5.30 9.92
CA GLY A 102 -31.77 5.68 10.90
C GLY A 102 -31.41 6.79 11.91
N HIS A 103 -30.28 7.49 11.77
CA HIS A 103 -29.98 8.66 12.61
C HIS A 103 -30.40 9.99 11.95
N PRO A 104 -31.15 10.87 12.64
CA PRO A 104 -31.62 12.15 12.09
C PRO A 104 -30.50 13.18 11.83
N ASN A 105 -29.29 12.92 12.34
CA ASN A 105 -28.09 13.73 12.11
C ASN A 105 -27.06 13.01 11.21
N ALA A 106 -27.47 11.98 10.46
CA ALA A 106 -26.58 11.27 9.54
C ALA A 106 -25.93 12.25 8.57
N GLN A 107 -24.64 12.52 8.77
CA GLN A 107 -23.87 13.32 7.82
C GLN A 107 -23.45 12.41 6.69
N VAL A 108 -23.60 12.90 5.47
CA VAL A 108 -23.08 12.23 4.29
C VAL A 108 -21.57 12.51 4.28
N GLU A 109 -20.76 11.51 4.60
CA GLU A 109 -19.32 11.64 4.60
C GLU A 109 -18.76 11.24 3.22
N PHE A 110 -17.94 12.13 2.66
CA PHE A 110 -17.34 11.97 1.33
C PHE A 110 -15.85 11.77 1.47
N TYR A 111 -15.37 10.56 1.16
CA TYR A 111 -13.96 10.22 1.31
C TYR A 111 -13.31 9.81 -0.02
N CYS A 112 -12.08 10.24 -0.24
CA CYS A 112 -11.18 9.55 -1.15
C CYS A 112 -10.48 8.42 -0.40
N THR A 113 -10.39 7.23 -1.01
CA THR A 113 -9.73 6.08 -0.39
C THR A 113 -8.85 5.31 -1.35
N PHE A 114 -7.71 4.84 -0.84
CA PHE A 114 -6.83 3.87 -1.50
C PHE A 114 -6.05 3.09 -0.43
N ARG A 115 -5.43 1.98 -0.82
CA ARG A 115 -4.78 1.05 0.10
C ARG A 115 -3.28 0.97 -0.17
N ASP A 116 -2.49 0.91 0.90
CA ASP A 116 -1.08 0.55 0.83
C ASP A 116 -0.90 -0.94 0.50
N PRO A 117 -0.35 -1.31 -0.68
CA PRO A 117 -0.17 -2.71 -1.06
C PRO A 117 0.96 -3.40 -0.29
N ARG A 118 1.80 -2.66 0.45
CA ARG A 118 2.89 -3.22 1.27
C ARG A 118 2.37 -3.91 2.52
N THR A 119 1.18 -3.55 2.97
CA THR A 119 0.54 -4.12 4.17
C THR A 119 -0.49 -5.16 3.76
N SER A 120 -0.36 -6.40 4.24
CA SER A 120 -1.29 -7.50 3.91
C SER A 120 -2.71 -7.19 4.37
N ASP A 121 -2.84 -6.51 5.51
CA ASP A 121 -4.13 -6.15 6.13
C ASP A 121 -4.63 -4.77 5.70
N GLY A 122 -3.87 -4.10 4.83
CA GLY A 122 -4.34 -2.98 4.04
C GLY A 122 -4.60 -1.72 4.84
N GLU A 123 -3.55 -1.02 5.25
CA GLU A 123 -3.63 0.38 5.63
C GLU A 123 -4.39 1.13 4.52
N ILE A 124 -5.58 1.62 4.85
CA ILE A 124 -6.43 2.38 3.94
C ILE A 124 -6.28 3.84 4.32
N PHE A 125 -5.84 4.65 3.37
CA PHE A 125 -5.80 6.09 3.52
C PHE A 125 -7.18 6.66 3.23
N TYR A 126 -7.59 7.65 4.04
CA TYR A 126 -8.84 8.37 3.86
C TYR A 126 -8.54 9.86 3.80
N PHE A 127 -9.03 10.51 2.76
CA PHE A 127 -9.03 11.96 2.64
C PHE A 127 -10.47 12.45 2.65
N ASP A 128 -10.80 13.35 3.57
CA ASP A 128 -12.11 13.96 3.67
C ASP A 128 -12.23 15.13 2.69
N TYR A 129 -13.12 15.00 1.72
CA TYR A 129 -13.36 16.04 0.72
C TYR A 129 -13.99 17.30 1.31
N ARG A 130 -14.75 17.18 2.40
CA ARG A 130 -15.42 18.31 3.04
C ARG A 130 -14.45 19.13 3.88
N THR A 131 -13.65 18.46 4.71
CA THR A 131 -12.66 19.14 5.57
C THR A 131 -11.32 19.36 4.88
N ARG A 132 -11.13 18.81 3.68
CA ARG A 132 -9.91 18.90 2.86
C ARG A 132 -8.68 18.44 3.62
N SER A 133 -8.84 17.37 4.40
CA SER A 133 -7.80 16.90 5.31
C SER A 133 -7.69 15.37 5.29
N TRP A 134 -6.48 14.89 5.52
CA TRP A 134 -6.22 13.47 5.72
C TRP A 134 -6.75 13.04 7.08
N ILE A 135 -7.51 11.96 7.09
CA ILE A 135 -7.98 11.34 8.33
C ILE A 135 -6.98 10.25 8.70
N ASP A 136 -6.37 10.42 9.86
CA ASP A 136 -5.63 9.35 10.52
C ASP A 136 -6.65 8.33 11.05
N LYS A 137 -7.00 7.34 10.24
CA LYS A 137 -7.90 6.26 10.67
C LYS A 137 -7.15 5.27 11.56
N THR A 138 -6.94 5.66 12.82
CA THR A 138 -7.25 4.76 13.94
C THR A 138 -8.78 4.73 14.14
N ILE A 139 -9.55 4.40 13.09
CA ILE A 139 -11.00 4.22 13.27
C ILE A 139 -11.21 2.84 13.89
N SER A 140 -11.36 2.89 15.21
CA SER A 140 -12.08 1.89 15.97
C SER A 140 -13.41 1.62 15.27
N ARG A 141 -13.60 0.38 14.78
CA ARG A 141 -14.95 -0.18 14.66
C ARG A 141 -15.61 -0.04 16.03
N ARG A 142 -16.63 0.80 16.15
CA ARG A 142 -17.66 0.69 17.19
C ARG A 142 -19.01 0.88 16.55
#